data_AF-A0A920WR62-F1
#
_entry.id   AF-A0A920WR62-F1
#
_cell.length_a   1.000
_cell.length_b   1.000
_cell.length_c   1.000
_cell.angle_alpha   90.00
_cell.angle_beta   90.00
_cell.angle_gamma   90.00
#
_symmetry.space_group_name_H-M   'P 1'
#
loop_
_entity.id
_entity.type
_entity.pdbx_description
1 polymer ?
#
loop_
_entity_poly.entity_id
_entity_poly.type
_entity_poly.pdbx_seq_one_letter_code
_entity_poly.pdbx_strand_id
1 'polypeptide(L)'
;MSGMWSVMYWLFVTPVYWISAVWYRRMRSLTLGDWFVERYESKAIGVAYACSVVFFFMTYGAMMFTAIGKVAAPLLGDTMFGMQLQYTLLPFVAVVVITYGLLGGISAAYWTDLIQGICIIVLSVVLIPFGLSAVVDKFGNEGDGLMDAFRLMHEQLGDGAFTIIGGSAASEFPLYAIVSIVIINMIGIVLTPHFIVTGGGTAKSEWDARVGLVTGNFIKRFCTIGWVVTALIVSRCTAAT
;
A
#
# COMPACT_ATOMS: atom_id res chain seq x y z
N MET A 1 -4.14 -16.57 6.07
CA MET A 1 -4.01 -15.30 6.83
C MET A 1 -2.57 -14.93 7.13
N SER A 2 -1.63 -15.88 7.22
CA SER A 2 -0.19 -15.65 7.35
C SER A 2 0.39 -14.57 6.42
N GLY A 3 -0.06 -14.50 5.16
CA GLY A 3 0.34 -13.47 4.19
C GLY A 3 0.06 -12.02 4.62
N MET A 4 -0.79 -11.79 5.62
CA MET A 4 -1.02 -10.48 6.25
C MET A 4 0.28 -9.86 6.79
N TRP A 5 1.23 -10.68 7.25
CA TRP A 5 2.51 -10.21 7.76
C TRP A 5 3.35 -9.50 6.70
N SER A 6 3.16 -9.80 5.41
CA SER A 6 3.80 -9.09 4.29
C SER A 6 3.46 -7.59 4.22
N VAL A 7 2.42 -7.15 4.93
CA VAL A 7 2.04 -5.74 5.01
C VAL A 7 2.04 -5.23 6.45
N MET A 8 1.77 -6.09 7.43
CA MET A 8 1.76 -5.71 8.84
C MET A 8 3.15 -5.49 9.45
N TYR A 9 4.23 -6.01 8.84
CA TYR A 9 5.59 -5.73 9.34
C TYR A 9 5.90 -4.22 9.41
N TRP A 10 5.26 -3.40 8.56
CA TRP A 10 5.38 -1.94 8.57
C TRP A 10 4.89 -1.29 9.86
N LEU A 11 4.09 -2.00 10.68
CA LEU A 11 3.68 -1.53 12.00
C LEU A 11 4.90 -1.33 12.92
N PHE A 12 5.90 -2.19 12.82
CA PHE A 12 7.12 -2.11 13.64
C PHE A 12 8.08 -1.00 13.20
N VAL A 13 7.88 -0.43 12.02
CA VAL A 13 8.65 0.71 11.51
C VAL A 13 8.15 2.05 12.09
N THR A 14 6.96 2.05 12.70
CA THR A 14 6.30 3.26 13.25
C THR A 14 7.15 4.08 14.25
N PRO A 15 7.96 3.49 15.14
CA PRO A 15 8.84 4.27 16.00
C PRO A 15 9.90 5.05 15.21
N VAL A 16 10.39 4.50 14.09
CA VAL A 16 11.36 5.17 13.20
C VAL A 16 10.71 6.40 12.58
N TYR A 17 9.45 6.30 12.17
CA TYR A 17 8.67 7.43 11.65
C TYR A 17 8.57 8.59 12.62
N TRP A 18 8.36 8.31 13.91
CA TRP A 18 8.29 9.33 14.93
C TRP A 18 9.61 10.12 15.08
N ILE A 19 10.74 9.43 14.90
CA ILE A 19 12.08 10.02 15.00
C ILE A 19 12.45 10.73 13.70
N SER A 20 12.31 10.06 12.56
CA SER A 20 12.73 10.57 11.25
C SER A 20 11.94 11.79 10.80
N ALA A 21 10.66 11.91 11.18
CA ALA A 21 9.83 13.09 10.90
C ALA A 21 10.47 14.40 11.41
N VAL A 22 11.15 14.34 12.55
CA VAL A 22 11.89 15.49 13.12
C VAL A 22 13.13 15.79 12.31
N TRP A 23 13.88 14.75 11.95
CA TRP A 23 15.12 14.89 11.20
C TRP A 23 14.86 15.52 9.83
N TYR A 24 13.86 15.03 9.09
CA TYR A 24 13.50 15.59 7.78
C TYR A 24 13.18 17.08 7.86
N ARG A 25 12.45 17.49 8.90
CA ARG A 25 12.14 18.91 9.11
C ARG A 25 13.38 19.75 9.48
N ARG A 26 14.31 19.19 10.25
CA ARG A 26 15.52 19.91 10.71
C ARG A 26 16.61 19.97 9.65
N MET A 27 16.71 18.97 8.77
CA MET A 27 17.67 18.96 7.67
C MET A 27 17.42 20.11 6.68
N ARG A 28 16.15 20.56 6.52
CA ARG A 28 15.74 21.64 5.60
C ARG A 28 16.24 21.46 4.16
N SER A 29 16.70 20.27 3.79
CA SER A 29 17.07 19.90 2.44
C SER A 29 15.82 19.60 1.63
N LEU A 30 15.80 19.99 0.35
CA LEU A 30 14.67 19.72 -0.54
C LEU A 30 14.62 18.23 -0.94
N THR A 31 15.79 17.63 -1.17
CA THR A 31 15.92 16.21 -1.47
C THR A 31 16.95 15.54 -0.55
N LEU A 32 16.83 14.22 -0.37
CA LEU A 32 17.87 13.45 0.32
C LEU A 32 19.19 13.46 -0.45
N GLY A 33 19.16 13.62 -1.78
CA GLY A 33 20.36 13.78 -2.60
C GLY A 33 21.15 15.03 -2.23
N ASP A 34 20.46 16.16 -2.04
CA ASP A 34 21.09 17.42 -1.61
C ASP A 34 21.74 17.28 -0.24
N TRP A 35 21.06 16.59 0.68
CA TRP A 35 21.61 16.29 2.00
C TRP A 35 22.88 15.44 1.91
N PHE A 36 22.95 14.45 1.02
CA PHE A 36 24.18 13.68 0.79
C PHE A 36 25.32 14.54 0.26
N VAL A 37 25.04 15.49 -0.63
CA VAL A 37 26.06 16.43 -1.13
C VAL A 37 26.55 17.33 0.00
N GLU A 38 25.66 17.87 0.82
CA GLU A 38 26.03 18.73 1.95
C GLU A 38 26.81 17.96 3.03
N ARG A 39 26.40 16.72 3.35
CA ARG A 39 26.98 15.93 4.45
C ARG A 39 28.37 15.35 4.12
N TYR A 40 28.57 14.96 2.86
CA TYR A 40 29.80 14.30 2.39
C TYR A 40 30.65 15.19 1.49
N GLU A 41 30.24 16.44 1.26
CA GLU A 41 30.90 17.44 0.39
C GLU A 41 31.22 16.92 -1.02
N SER A 42 30.49 15.90 -1.48
CA SER A 42 30.76 15.20 -2.74
C SER A 42 29.53 15.17 -3.62
N LYS A 43 29.60 15.87 -4.75
CA LYS A 43 28.56 15.88 -5.78
C LYS A 43 28.32 14.48 -6.37
N ALA A 44 29.37 13.64 -6.43
CA ALA A 44 29.26 12.30 -7.00
C ALA A 44 28.31 11.40 -6.19
N ILE A 45 28.32 11.51 -4.86
CA ILE A 45 27.44 10.72 -3.98
C ILE A 45 25.98 11.13 -4.15
N GLY A 46 25.70 12.44 -4.22
CA GLY A 46 24.35 12.94 -4.47
C GLY A 46 23.79 12.48 -5.82
N VAL A 47 24.61 12.53 -6.88
CA VAL A 47 24.22 12.05 -8.21
C VAL A 47 23.98 10.54 -8.21
N ALA A 48 24.87 9.75 -7.60
CA ALA A 48 24.70 8.30 -7.49
C ALA A 48 23.40 7.93 -6.77
N TYR A 49 23.07 8.65 -5.69
CA TYR A 49 21.79 8.49 -4.99
C TYR A 49 20.60 8.83 -5.89
N ALA A 50 20.64 9.98 -6.58
CA ALA A 50 19.56 10.40 -7.48
C ALA A 50 19.30 9.37 -8.60
N CYS A 51 20.35 8.86 -9.25
CA CYS A 51 20.22 7.82 -10.28
C CYS A 51 19.60 6.53 -9.72
N SER A 52 20.06 6.10 -8.54
CA SER A 52 19.53 4.89 -7.87
C SER A 52 18.04 5.04 -7.53
N VAL A 53 17.64 6.23 -7.08
CA VAL A 53 16.25 6.57 -6.77
C VAL A 53 15.36 6.61 -8.00
N VAL A 54 15.83 7.21 -9.11
CA VAL A 54 15.06 7.26 -10.36
C VAL A 54 14.79 5.84 -10.87
N PHE A 55 15.81 4.98 -10.87
CA PHE A 55 15.65 3.57 -11.23
C PHE A 55 14.65 2.84 -10.32
N PHE A 56 14.75 3.05 -9.01
CA PHE A 56 13.81 2.48 -8.04
C PHE A 56 12.36 2.94 -8.31
N PHE A 57 12.12 4.22 -8.55
CA PHE A 57 10.76 4.70 -8.83
C PHE A 57 10.22 4.27 -10.19
N MET A 58 11.07 4.11 -11.21
CA MET A 58 10.65 3.56 -12.50
C MET A 58 10.11 2.13 -12.33
N THR A 59 10.86 1.28 -11.62
CA THR A 59 10.44 -0.11 -11.36
C THR A 59 9.22 -0.17 -10.44
N TYR A 60 9.20 0.62 -9.36
CA TYR A 60 8.07 0.67 -8.44
C TYR A 60 6.78 1.19 -9.11
N GLY A 61 6.89 2.25 -9.91
CA GLY A 61 5.78 2.81 -10.68
C GLY A 61 5.20 1.81 -11.67
N ALA A 62 6.05 1.08 -12.41
CA ALA A 62 5.61 0.07 -13.36
C ALA A 62 4.80 -1.06 -12.68
N MET A 63 5.21 -1.49 -11.48
CA MET A 63 4.45 -2.48 -10.69
C MET A 63 3.06 -1.94 -10.29
N MET A 64 2.96 -0.68 -9.87
CA MET A 64 1.68 -0.07 -9.48
C MET A 64 0.72 0.08 -10.67
N PHE A 65 1.21 0.51 -11.82
CA PHE A 65 0.40 0.62 -13.03
C PHE A 65 -0.11 -0.74 -13.51
N THR A 66 0.72 -1.79 -13.39
CA THR A 66 0.29 -3.16 -13.69
C THR A 66 -0.85 -3.60 -12.78
N ALA A 67 -0.78 -3.27 -11.48
CA ALA A 67 -1.85 -3.58 -10.54
C ALA A 67 -3.17 -2.87 -10.90
N ILE A 68 -3.11 -1.58 -11.27
CA ILE A 68 -4.28 -0.83 -11.75
C ILE A 68 -4.90 -1.51 -12.98
N GLY A 69 -4.07 -1.91 -13.95
CA GLY A 69 -4.55 -2.63 -15.14
C GLY A 69 -5.27 -3.94 -14.81
N LYS A 70 -4.78 -4.71 -13.83
CA LYS A 70 -5.43 -5.96 -13.37
C LYS A 70 -6.78 -5.72 -12.68
N VAL A 71 -6.93 -4.60 -11.97
CA VAL A 71 -8.21 -4.23 -11.33
C VAL A 71 -9.20 -3.67 -12.36
N ALA A 72 -8.70 -3.01 -13.41
CA ALA A 72 -9.54 -2.40 -14.44
C ALA A 72 -10.07 -3.41 -15.48
N ALA A 73 -9.31 -4.47 -15.80
CA ALA A 73 -9.69 -5.46 -16.83
C ALA A 73 -11.07 -6.10 -16.63
N PRO A 74 -11.45 -6.56 -15.43
CA PRO A 74 -12.78 -7.13 -15.19
C PRO A 74 -13.93 -6.10 -15.28
N LEU A 75 -13.63 -4.82 -15.10
CA LEU A 75 -14.64 -3.75 -15.03
C LEU A 75 -14.92 -3.12 -16.39
N LEU A 76 -13.89 -3.00 -17.23
CA LEU A 76 -13.93 -2.28 -18.51
C LEU A 76 -13.86 -3.22 -19.72
N GLY A 77 -13.58 -4.51 -19.50
CA GLY A 77 -13.31 -5.50 -20.54
C GLY A 77 -11.85 -5.50 -20.99
N ASP A 78 -11.44 -6.56 -21.70
CA ASP A 78 -10.04 -6.76 -22.14
C ASP A 78 -9.59 -5.75 -23.22
N THR A 79 -10.55 -5.07 -23.85
CA THR A 79 -10.30 -4.09 -24.90
C THR A 79 -11.05 -2.80 -24.64
N MET A 80 -10.34 -1.68 -24.73
CA MET A 80 -10.91 -0.34 -24.81
C MET A 80 -10.54 0.25 -26.17
N PHE A 81 -11.52 0.77 -26.91
CA PHE A 81 -11.31 1.36 -28.24
C PHE A 81 -10.58 0.42 -29.24
N GLY A 82 -10.80 -0.90 -29.15
CA GLY A 82 -10.19 -1.90 -30.04
C GLY A 82 -8.71 -2.20 -29.77
N MET A 83 -8.13 -1.63 -28.70
CA MET A 83 -6.75 -1.89 -28.27
C MET A 83 -6.75 -2.57 -26.90
N GLN A 84 -5.70 -3.35 -26.59
CA GLN A 84 -5.56 -3.96 -25.26
C GLN A 84 -5.61 -2.87 -24.18
N LEU A 85 -6.34 -3.15 -23.11
CA LEU A 85 -6.62 -2.19 -22.03
C LEU A 85 -5.34 -1.52 -21.49
N GLN A 86 -4.25 -2.27 -21.38
CA GLN A 86 -2.97 -1.77 -20.85
C GLN A 86 -2.42 -0.59 -21.65
N TYR A 87 -2.51 -0.64 -22.99
CA TYR A 87 -1.97 0.41 -23.86
C TYR A 87 -2.87 1.66 -23.93
N THR A 88 -4.13 1.56 -23.53
CA THR A 88 -5.07 2.68 -23.55
C THR A 88 -5.20 3.34 -22.17
N LEU A 89 -5.34 2.52 -21.13
CA LEU A 89 -5.52 2.98 -19.76
C LEU A 89 -4.26 3.66 -19.20
N LEU A 90 -3.08 3.09 -19.46
CA LEU A 90 -1.82 3.61 -18.92
C LEU A 90 -1.50 5.03 -19.42
N PRO A 91 -1.51 5.33 -20.73
CA PRO A 91 -1.30 6.69 -21.21
C PRO A 91 -2.38 7.66 -20.73
N PHE A 92 -3.64 7.21 -20.66
CA PHE A 92 -4.74 8.05 -20.18
C PHE A 92 -4.52 8.50 -18.73
N VAL A 93 -4.26 7.56 -17.81
CA VAL A 93 -3.96 7.87 -16.41
C VAL A 93 -2.69 8.71 -16.30
N ALA A 94 -1.65 8.39 -17.08
CA ALA A 94 -0.41 9.17 -17.10
C ALA A 94 -0.64 10.64 -17.49
N VAL A 95 -1.44 10.89 -18.54
CA VAL A 95 -1.77 12.27 -18.97
C VAL A 95 -2.50 13.01 -17.86
N VAL A 96 -3.49 12.40 -17.21
CA VAL A 96 -4.23 13.02 -16.10
C VAL A 96 -3.28 13.35 -14.94
N VAL A 97 -2.46 12.38 -14.53
CA VAL A 97 -1.51 12.51 -13.41
C VAL A 97 -0.45 13.56 -13.66
N ILE A 98 0.13 13.58 -14.86
CA ILE A 98 1.11 14.59 -15.26
C ILE A 98 0.45 15.96 -15.32
N THR A 99 -0.77 16.07 -15.85
CA THR A 99 -1.47 17.36 -15.97
C THR A 99 -1.73 18.00 -14.61
N TYR A 100 -2.36 17.29 -13.67
CA TYR A 100 -2.60 17.89 -12.35
C TYR A 100 -1.31 18.04 -11.55
N GLY A 101 -0.34 17.14 -11.74
CA GLY A 101 0.97 17.21 -11.07
C GLY A 101 1.77 18.44 -11.50
N LEU A 102 1.81 18.74 -12.79
CA LEU A 102 2.49 19.92 -13.33
C LEU A 102 1.77 21.23 -12.97
N LEU A 103 0.43 21.25 -13.05
CA LEU A 103 -0.33 22.48 -12.83
C LEU A 103 -0.44 22.86 -11.36
N GLY A 104 -0.55 21.89 -10.45
CA GLY A 104 -0.85 22.16 -9.05
C GLY A 104 0.25 21.82 -8.04
N GLY A 105 1.35 21.22 -8.50
CA GLY A 105 2.50 20.86 -7.66
C GLY A 105 2.11 20.01 -6.44
N ILE A 106 2.84 20.19 -5.33
CA ILE A 106 2.66 19.41 -4.10
C ILE A 106 1.27 19.64 -3.49
N SER A 107 0.68 20.84 -3.64
CA SER A 107 -0.64 21.13 -3.08
C SER A 107 -1.76 20.39 -3.78
N ALA A 108 -1.74 20.27 -5.12
CA ALA A 108 -2.74 19.48 -5.82
C ALA A 108 -2.58 17.99 -5.54
N ALA A 109 -1.35 17.50 -5.51
CA ALA A 109 -1.07 16.11 -5.15
C ALA A 109 -1.63 15.75 -3.75
N TYR A 110 -1.48 16.65 -2.77
CA TYR A 110 -2.07 16.47 -1.45
C TYR A 110 -3.61 16.31 -1.50
N TRP A 111 -4.31 17.15 -2.25
CA TRP A 111 -5.76 17.09 -2.34
C TRP A 111 -6.26 15.84 -3.08
N THR A 112 -5.58 15.44 -4.16
CA THR A 112 -5.92 14.20 -4.88
C THR A 112 -5.69 12.97 -4.02
N ASP A 113 -4.57 12.92 -3.30
CA ASP A 113 -4.23 11.80 -2.41
C ASP A 113 -5.21 11.70 -1.23
N LEU A 114 -5.67 12.84 -0.69
CA LEU A 114 -6.68 12.87 0.37
C LEU A 114 -8.02 12.28 -0.09
N ILE A 115 -8.51 12.74 -1.24
CA ILE A 115 -9.79 12.26 -1.80
C ILE A 115 -9.68 10.77 -2.14
N GLN A 116 -8.60 10.36 -2.82
CA GLN A 116 -8.35 8.97 -3.18
C GLN A 116 -8.22 8.09 -1.91
N GLY A 117 -7.55 8.57 -0.87
CA GLY A 117 -7.45 7.88 0.41
C GLY A 117 -8.80 7.64 1.07
N ILE A 118 -9.67 8.66 1.10
CA ILE A 118 -11.04 8.53 1.63
C ILE A 118 -11.84 7.51 0.79
N CYS A 119 -11.76 7.59 -0.54
CA CYS A 119 -12.42 6.62 -1.42
C CYS A 119 -11.95 5.18 -1.16
N ILE A 120 -10.65 4.96 -0.94
CA ILE A 120 -10.11 3.63 -0.60
C ILE A 120 -10.63 3.16 0.76
N ILE A 121 -10.72 4.04 1.76
CA ILE A 121 -11.25 3.67 3.08
C ILE A 121 -12.73 3.27 2.97
N VAL A 122 -13.55 4.07 2.26
CA VAL A 122 -14.96 3.76 2.01
C VAL A 122 -15.10 2.45 1.27
N LEU A 123 -14.33 2.25 0.20
CA LEU A 123 -14.28 0.99 -0.54
C LEU A 123 -13.95 -0.19 0.37
N SER A 124 -12.97 -0.03 1.27
CA SER A 124 -12.57 -1.08 2.22
C SER A 124 -13.70 -1.50 3.15
N VAL A 125 -14.51 -0.55 3.63
CA VAL A 125 -15.64 -0.83 4.53
C VAL A 125 -16.81 -1.46 3.77
N VAL A 126 -17.05 -1.02 2.54
CA VAL A 126 -18.16 -1.50 1.69
C VAL A 126 -17.88 -2.91 1.15
N LEU A 127 -16.63 -3.24 0.82
CA LEU A 127 -16.30 -4.51 0.19
C LEU A 127 -16.60 -5.72 1.10
N ILE A 128 -16.41 -5.59 2.42
CA ILE A 128 -16.62 -6.68 3.38
C ILE A 128 -18.08 -7.18 3.37
N PRO A 129 -19.13 -6.37 3.62
CA PRO A 129 -20.50 -6.84 3.63
C PRO A 129 -20.96 -7.37 2.26
N PHE A 130 -20.59 -6.70 1.16
CA PHE A 130 -20.92 -7.18 -0.19
C PHE A 130 -20.23 -8.50 -0.54
N GLY A 131 -18.99 -8.68 -0.09
CA GLY A 131 -18.27 -9.93 -0.26
C GLY A 131 -18.89 -11.08 0.53
N LEU A 132 -19.29 -10.82 1.78
CA LEU A 132 -19.94 -11.83 2.63
C LEU A 132 -21.33 -12.19 2.13
N SER A 133 -22.16 -11.23 1.67
CA SER A 133 -23.45 -11.54 1.06
C SER A 133 -23.30 -12.40 -0.19
N ALA A 134 -22.29 -12.12 -1.02
CA ALA A 134 -22.01 -12.95 -2.20
C ALA A 134 -21.58 -14.39 -1.84
N VAL A 135 -20.94 -14.61 -0.68
CA VAL A 135 -20.63 -15.96 -0.17
C VAL A 135 -21.91 -16.68 0.26
N VAL A 136 -22.82 -15.99 0.97
CA VAL A 136 -24.11 -16.56 1.39
C VAL A 136 -24.96 -16.90 0.17
N ASP A 137 -25.07 -16.01 -0.80
CA ASP A 137 -25.86 -16.25 -2.02
C ASP A 137 -25.34 -17.46 -2.82
N LYS A 138 -24.04 -17.73 -2.77
CA LYS A 138 -23.40 -18.81 -3.54
C LYS A 138 -23.33 -20.15 -2.79
N PHE A 139 -23.26 -20.14 -1.47
CA PHE A 139 -22.99 -21.35 -0.66
C PHE A 139 -23.88 -21.54 0.57
N GLY A 140 -24.72 -20.55 0.91
CA GLY A 140 -25.64 -20.61 2.05
C GLY A 140 -26.94 -21.33 1.72
N ASN A 141 -27.68 -21.70 2.77
CA ASN A 141 -29.04 -22.23 2.68
C ASN A 141 -30.08 -21.10 2.90
N GLU A 142 -31.35 -21.36 2.56
CA GLU A 142 -32.44 -20.39 2.78
C GLU A 142 -32.54 -20.00 4.27
N GLY A 143 -32.19 -18.75 4.59
CA GLY A 143 -32.22 -18.20 5.94
C GLY A 143 -30.85 -17.86 6.55
N ASP A 144 -29.75 -18.21 5.88
CA ASP A 144 -28.40 -17.90 6.35
C ASP A 144 -28.13 -16.38 6.28
N GLY A 145 -27.52 -15.85 7.34
CA GLY A 145 -27.17 -14.44 7.46
C GLY A 145 -25.71 -14.13 7.17
N LEU A 146 -25.35 -12.85 7.31
CA LEU A 146 -23.98 -12.34 7.17
C LEU A 146 -22.97 -13.01 8.13
N MET A 147 -23.41 -13.45 9.30
CA MET A 147 -22.55 -14.14 10.27
C MET A 147 -22.30 -15.60 9.88
N ASP A 148 -23.26 -16.25 9.22
CA ASP A 148 -23.12 -17.61 8.72
C ASP A 148 -22.09 -17.69 7.59
N ALA A 149 -21.89 -16.59 6.85
CA ALA A 149 -20.81 -16.45 5.88
C ALA A 149 -19.42 -16.75 6.49
N PHE A 150 -19.16 -16.31 7.73
CA PHE A 150 -17.90 -16.60 8.41
C PHE A 150 -17.74 -18.07 8.77
N ARG A 151 -18.83 -18.73 9.18
CA ARG A 151 -18.84 -20.18 9.44
C ARG A 151 -18.59 -20.95 8.15
N LEU A 152 -19.29 -20.61 7.07
CA LEU A 152 -19.12 -21.22 5.74
C LEU A 152 -17.69 -21.07 5.21
N MET A 153 -17.07 -19.91 5.40
CA MET A 153 -15.66 -19.71 5.06
C MET A 153 -14.74 -20.58 5.90
N HIS A 154 -15.00 -20.70 7.21
CA HIS A 154 -14.16 -21.47 8.12
C HIS A 154 -14.22 -22.98 7.86
N GLU A 155 -15.42 -23.52 7.62
CA GLU A 155 -15.63 -24.95 7.34
C GLU A 155 -14.91 -25.43 6.07
N GLN A 156 -14.71 -24.56 5.08
CA GLN A 156 -14.19 -24.97 3.76
C GLN A 156 -12.76 -24.53 3.49
N LEU A 157 -12.30 -23.40 4.02
CA LEU A 157 -10.90 -23.00 3.92
C LEU A 157 -10.01 -23.76 4.91
N GLY A 158 -10.60 -24.38 5.93
CA GLY A 158 -9.93 -25.14 6.98
C GLY A 158 -9.09 -24.24 7.91
N ASP A 159 -8.69 -24.80 9.07
CA ASP A 159 -7.97 -24.05 10.10
C ASP A 159 -6.65 -23.43 9.61
N GLY A 160 -6.01 -24.07 8.63
CA GLY A 160 -4.75 -23.60 8.03
C GLY A 160 -4.85 -22.21 7.39
N ALA A 161 -5.97 -21.87 6.75
CA ALA A 161 -6.16 -20.57 6.13
C ALA A 161 -6.32 -19.43 7.16
N PHE A 162 -6.75 -19.76 8.38
CA PHE A 162 -6.93 -18.80 9.47
C PHE A 162 -5.70 -18.73 10.40
N THR A 163 -4.72 -19.61 10.24
CA THR A 163 -3.46 -19.49 10.98
C THR A 163 -2.74 -18.19 10.62
N ILE A 164 -2.40 -17.44 11.66
CA ILE A 164 -1.70 -16.15 11.57
C ILE A 164 -0.18 -16.34 11.66
N ILE A 165 0.27 -17.33 12.43
CA ILE A 165 1.68 -17.63 12.67
C ILE A 165 1.88 -19.15 12.56
N GLY A 166 2.87 -19.59 11.78
CA GLY A 166 3.35 -20.98 11.80
C GLY A 166 2.45 -22.05 11.13
N GLY A 167 1.45 -21.68 10.32
CA GLY A 167 0.66 -22.64 9.55
C GLY A 167 1.45 -23.39 8.47
N SER A 168 0.86 -24.37 7.80
CA SER A 168 1.50 -25.10 6.68
C SER A 168 1.82 -24.19 5.47
N ALA A 169 1.09 -23.08 5.30
CA ALA A 169 1.43 -21.99 4.37
C ALA A 169 2.51 -21.02 4.92
N ALA A 170 3.00 -21.21 6.15
CA ALA A 170 4.05 -20.38 6.77
C ALA A 170 5.45 -20.68 6.23
N SER A 171 5.59 -21.53 5.20
CA SER A 171 6.84 -21.59 4.45
C SER A 171 7.19 -20.26 3.77
N GLU A 172 6.22 -19.36 3.56
CA GLU A 172 6.47 -18.05 2.92
C GLU A 172 6.90 -16.94 3.90
N PHE A 173 6.59 -17.05 5.20
CA PHE A 173 6.92 -16.01 6.20
C PHE A 173 7.27 -16.61 7.58
N PRO A 174 8.43 -17.27 7.71
CA PRO A 174 8.90 -17.69 9.03
C PRO A 174 9.25 -16.48 9.91
N LEU A 175 9.14 -16.64 11.23
CA LEU A 175 9.31 -15.54 12.19
C LEU A 175 10.65 -14.80 12.02
N TYR A 176 11.73 -15.53 11.74
CA TYR A 176 13.04 -14.94 11.48
C TYR A 176 13.04 -14.02 10.25
N ALA A 177 12.33 -14.39 9.17
CA ALA A 177 12.24 -13.58 7.97
C ALA A 177 11.47 -12.29 8.24
N ILE A 178 10.39 -12.36 9.04
CA ILE A 178 9.65 -11.17 9.46
C ILE A 178 10.57 -10.22 10.23
N VAL A 179 11.33 -10.73 11.21
CA VAL A 179 12.29 -9.91 11.98
C VAL A 179 13.35 -9.29 11.08
N SER A 180 13.96 -10.07 10.18
CA SER A 180 14.96 -9.55 9.23
C SER A 180 14.38 -8.48 8.31
N ILE A 181 13.18 -8.69 7.77
CA ILE A 181 12.48 -7.72 6.91
C ILE A 181 12.17 -6.45 7.68
N VAL A 182 11.73 -6.54 8.95
CA VAL A 182 11.49 -5.36 9.80
C VAL A 182 12.77 -4.55 9.97
N ILE A 183 13.89 -5.21 10.31
CA ILE A 183 15.18 -4.52 10.51
C ILE A 183 15.64 -3.83 9.22
N ILE A 184 15.58 -4.52 8.08
CA ILE A 184 15.94 -3.96 6.77
C ILE A 184 15.06 -2.75 6.45
N ASN A 185 13.75 -2.83 6.68
CA ASN A 185 12.83 -1.74 6.40
C ASN A 185 12.99 -0.57 7.37
N MET A 186 13.31 -0.80 8.65
CA MET A 186 13.62 0.28 9.60
C MET A 186 14.79 1.14 9.13
N ILE A 187 15.80 0.53 8.49
CA ILE A 187 16.95 1.25 7.94
C ILE A 187 16.58 1.87 6.58
N GLY A 188 16.00 1.08 5.68
CA GLY A 188 15.73 1.49 4.30
C GLY A 188 14.72 2.63 4.20
N ILE A 189 13.74 2.70 5.11
CA ILE A 189 12.69 3.70 5.04
C ILE A 189 13.22 5.12 5.17
N VAL A 190 14.28 5.32 5.98
CA VAL A 190 14.85 6.65 6.22
C VAL A 190 15.50 7.20 4.95
N LEU A 191 15.99 6.31 4.10
CA LEU A 191 16.69 6.62 2.86
C LEU A 191 15.75 6.78 1.67
N THR A 192 14.46 6.49 1.83
CA THR A 192 13.53 6.63 0.71
C THR A 192 13.23 8.10 0.43
N PRO A 193 13.37 8.54 -0.83
CA PRO A 193 13.38 9.95 -1.24
C PRO A 193 12.05 10.67 -0.99
N HIS A 194 10.90 9.99 -1.12
CA HIS A 194 9.60 10.62 -0.92
C HIS A 194 9.32 10.99 0.53
N PHE A 195 9.92 10.27 1.49
CA PHE A 195 9.72 10.51 2.92
C PHE A 195 10.30 11.85 3.40
N ILE A 196 11.24 12.47 2.68
CA ILE A 196 11.70 13.82 3.08
C ILE A 196 10.59 14.86 2.91
N VAL A 197 9.80 14.74 1.84
CA VAL A 197 8.72 15.68 1.51
C VAL A 197 7.44 15.30 2.26
N THR A 198 7.00 14.05 2.15
CA THR A 198 5.73 13.58 2.73
C THR A 198 5.86 13.18 4.19
N GLY A 199 7.06 12.90 4.66
CA GLY A 199 7.32 12.38 6.00
C GLY A 199 7.61 13.40 7.08
N GLY A 200 7.51 14.69 6.76
CA GLY A 200 7.60 15.77 7.76
C GLY A 200 8.21 17.07 7.26
N GLY A 201 8.90 17.05 6.11
CA GLY A 201 9.51 18.26 5.53
C GLY A 201 8.50 19.32 5.13
N THR A 202 7.28 18.94 4.73
CA THR A 202 6.20 19.87 4.34
C THR A 202 5.19 20.18 5.45
N ALA A 203 5.32 19.57 6.63
CA ALA A 203 4.38 19.76 7.73
C ALA A 203 4.48 21.18 8.33
N LYS A 204 3.41 21.66 8.98
CA LYS A 204 3.41 22.99 9.64
C LYS A 204 4.17 23.00 10.95
N SER A 205 4.13 21.91 11.73
CA SER A 205 4.92 21.75 12.96
C SER A 205 5.60 20.38 13.04
N GLU A 206 6.60 20.22 13.93
CA GLU A 206 7.18 18.91 14.23
C GLU A 206 6.13 17.93 14.79
N TRP A 207 5.17 18.45 15.56
CA TRP A 207 4.10 17.63 16.13
C TRP A 207 3.16 17.11 15.05
N ASP A 208 2.75 17.97 14.12
CA ASP A 208 1.87 17.58 13.00
C ASP A 208 2.53 16.53 12.11
N ALA A 209 3.84 16.64 11.87
CA ALA A 209 4.61 15.66 11.10
C ALA A 209 4.57 14.27 11.74
N ARG A 210 4.84 14.23 13.05
CA ARG A 210 4.88 12.98 13.82
C ARG A 210 3.50 12.32 13.90
N VAL A 211 2.49 13.09 14.33
CA VAL A 211 1.13 12.58 14.50
C VAL A 211 0.55 12.16 13.15
N GLY A 212 0.70 12.98 12.11
CA GLY A 212 0.17 12.69 10.78
C GLY A 212 0.71 11.37 10.23
N LEU A 213 2.02 11.16 10.29
CA LEU A 213 2.62 9.97 9.68
C LEU A 213 2.38 8.70 10.50
N VAL A 214 2.44 8.79 11.83
CA VAL A 214 2.17 7.65 12.71
C VAL A 214 0.70 7.24 12.65
N THR A 215 -0.22 8.19 12.81
CA THR A 215 -1.67 7.92 12.71
C THR A 215 -2.05 7.42 11.32
N GLY A 216 -1.48 8.00 10.26
CA GLY A 216 -1.68 7.54 8.90
C GLY A 216 -1.23 6.08 8.69
N ASN A 217 -0.06 5.69 9.23
CA ASN A 217 0.39 4.30 9.17
C ASN A 217 -0.58 3.39 9.93
N PHE A 218 -1.04 3.75 11.13
CA PHE A 218 -1.99 2.95 11.90
C PHE A 218 -3.33 2.77 11.17
N ILE A 219 -3.92 3.85 10.65
CA ILE A 219 -5.18 3.77 9.88
C ILE A 219 -4.99 2.86 8.67
N LYS A 220 -3.90 3.06 7.91
CA LYS A 220 -3.58 2.21 6.76
C LYS A 220 -3.45 0.74 7.17
N ARG A 221 -2.79 0.44 8.31
CA ARG A 221 -2.65 -0.93 8.82
C ARG A 221 -4.00 -1.53 9.21
N PHE A 222 -4.85 -0.77 9.90
CA PHE A 222 -6.19 -1.20 10.26
C PHE A 222 -7.02 -1.54 9.02
N CYS A 223 -7.02 -0.69 7.99
CA CYS A 223 -7.69 -0.99 6.73
C CYS A 223 -7.18 -2.29 6.09
N THR A 224 -5.87 -2.57 6.11
CA THR A 224 -5.33 -3.82 5.55
C THR A 224 -5.92 -5.08 6.17
N ILE A 225 -6.35 -5.05 7.43
CA ILE A 225 -7.02 -6.19 8.07
C ILE A 225 -8.32 -6.51 7.30
N GLY A 226 -9.09 -5.49 6.97
CA GLY A 226 -10.30 -5.63 6.14
C GLY A 226 -10.02 -6.17 4.73
N TRP A 227 -8.89 -5.78 4.13
CA TRP A 227 -8.44 -6.32 2.84
C TRP A 227 -8.00 -7.78 2.92
N VAL A 228 -7.41 -8.22 4.04
CA VAL A 228 -7.08 -9.63 4.27
C VAL A 228 -8.36 -10.46 4.38
N VAL A 229 -9.37 -9.97 5.10
CA VAL A 229 -10.69 -10.64 5.17
C VAL A 229 -11.33 -10.72 3.77
N THR A 230 -11.28 -9.63 3.01
CA THR A 230 -11.73 -9.60 1.61
C THR A 230 -11.01 -10.63 0.76
N ALA A 231 -9.68 -10.78 0.90
CA ALA A 231 -8.92 -11.76 0.15
C ALA A 231 -9.33 -13.20 0.48
N LEU A 232 -9.68 -13.50 1.74
CA LEU A 232 -10.23 -14.81 2.12
C LEU A 232 -11.60 -15.07 1.48
N ILE A 233 -12.48 -14.07 1.50
CA ILE A 233 -13.79 -14.12 0.85
C ILE A 233 -13.63 -14.47 -0.63
N VAL A 234 -12.76 -13.74 -1.34
CA VAL A 234 -12.52 -13.97 -2.77
C VAL A 234 -11.87 -15.32 -3.02
N SER A 235 -10.88 -15.71 -2.22
CA SER A 235 -10.21 -17.02 -2.34
C SER A 235 -11.21 -18.16 -2.27
N ARG A 236 -12.28 -18.01 -1.46
CA ARG A 236 -13.36 -18.98 -1.44
C ARG A 236 -14.18 -18.95 -2.73
N CYS A 237 -14.59 -17.77 -3.21
CA CYS A 237 -15.39 -17.64 -4.42
C CYS A 237 -14.72 -18.23 -5.66
N THR A 238 -13.39 -18.16 -5.75
CA THR A 238 -12.58 -18.70 -6.86
C THR A 238 -12.23 -20.17 -6.72
N ALA A 239 -12.15 -20.73 -5.51
CA ALA A 239 -11.91 -22.17 -5.30
C ALA A 239 -13.12 -23.06 -5.68
N ALA A 240 -14.25 -22.46 -6.06
CA ALA A 240 -15.48 -23.15 -6.48
C ALA A 240 -15.68 -23.25 -8.00
N THR A 241 -14.72 -22.75 -8.78
CA THR A 241 -14.64 -22.94 -10.24
C THR A 241 -13.50 -23.87 -10.56
#